data_AF-A1ZV12-F1
#
_entry.id   AF-A1ZV12-F1
#
_cell.length_a   1.000
_cell.length_b   1.000
_cell.length_c   1.000
_cell.angle_alpha   90.00
_cell.angle_beta   90.00
_cell.angle_gamma   90.00
#
_symmetry.space_group_name_H-M   'P 1'
#
loop_
_entity.id
_entity.type
_entity.pdbx_description
1 polymer ?
#
loop_
_entity_poly.entity_id
_entity_poly.type
_entity_poly.pdbx_seq_one_letter_code
_entity_poly.pdbx_strand_id
1 'polypeptide(L)'
;MFLKKVLMRITNKLLTSLILFWLVGCTAPETDLRQKLKTTSDVLKNVITNTERENKRVMNALQLKVKHAGNPRYGLQLISRAKLLQTKTSRLCDSLDYWRSLVPVGTPDTQVRMLFLGDEGKNLMNNLKSYIDWLNAEFTDLELSHLAYFTKTMTLYTYKYEPDELLLFHFTNATAVTANAWLTQLQIGILQYAQIVMTKLEGARIDSNHFSIPRFTIGVTDNSPVIKVGETYRAGLCIANVVSRASPKMIFNGSPVAVSSGKAHIVFKARTIPSSVPTHINKVTRYWKGSITFKSKGRDTTLYIKKPYTVLRKSVYKPQNHK
;
A
#
# COMPACT_ATOMS: atom_id res chain seq x y z
N MET A 1 12.47 8.63 -14.04
CA MET A 1 13.66 8.51 -14.91
C MET A 1 14.54 7.30 -14.55
N PHE A 2 14.76 7.01 -13.26
CA PHE A 2 15.56 5.85 -12.80
C PHE A 2 14.96 4.48 -13.18
N LEU A 3 13.65 4.29 -12.98
CA LEU A 3 12.94 3.05 -13.31
C LEU A 3 13.04 2.66 -14.79
N LYS A 4 12.94 3.64 -15.71
CA LYS A 4 13.10 3.43 -17.15
C LYS A 4 14.52 2.93 -17.51
N LYS A 5 15.56 3.47 -16.87
CA LYS A 5 16.96 3.04 -17.11
C LYS A 5 17.23 1.64 -16.58
N VAL A 6 16.64 1.25 -15.45
CA VAL A 6 16.81 -0.10 -14.88
C VAL A 6 16.04 -1.13 -15.72
N LEU A 7 14.78 -0.87 -16.06
CA LEU A 7 13.97 -1.77 -16.89
C LEU A 7 14.61 -2.00 -18.27
N MET A 8 15.08 -0.93 -18.91
CA MET A 8 15.70 -0.97 -20.25
C MET A 8 17.04 -1.72 -20.26
N ARG A 9 17.81 -1.71 -19.16
CA ARG A 9 19.04 -2.50 -19.03
C ARG A 9 18.77 -3.99 -18.83
N ILE A 10 17.68 -4.35 -18.16
CA ILE A 10 17.30 -5.74 -17.90
C ILE A 10 16.71 -6.36 -19.18
N THR A 11 15.83 -5.63 -19.89
CA THR A 11 15.21 -6.12 -21.13
C THR A 11 16.23 -6.30 -22.25
N ASN A 12 17.22 -5.39 -22.40
CA ASN A 12 18.24 -5.54 -23.44
C ASN A 12 19.11 -6.78 -23.22
N LYS A 13 19.50 -7.07 -21.97
CA LYS A 13 20.35 -8.24 -21.66
C LYS A 13 19.62 -9.56 -21.89
N LEU A 14 18.32 -9.63 -21.56
CA LEU A 14 17.49 -10.80 -21.80
C LEU A 14 17.21 -11.01 -23.30
N LEU A 15 16.97 -9.95 -24.07
CA LEU A 15 16.73 -10.06 -25.50
C LEU A 15 17.98 -10.57 -26.24
N THR A 16 19.16 -10.06 -25.88
CA THR A 16 20.43 -10.53 -26.45
C THR A 16 20.75 -11.97 -26.07
N SER A 17 20.41 -12.41 -24.85
CA SER A 17 20.64 -13.81 -24.46
C SER A 17 19.69 -14.77 -25.17
N LEU A 18 18.45 -14.36 -25.44
CA LEU A 18 17.48 -15.16 -26.20
C LEU A 18 17.87 -15.29 -27.69
N ILE A 19 18.41 -14.21 -28.29
CA ILE A 19 18.89 -14.24 -29.68
C ILE A 19 20.16 -15.13 -29.81
N LEU A 20 21.07 -15.06 -28.83
CA LEU A 20 22.24 -15.96 -28.78
C LEU A 20 21.84 -17.42 -28.55
N PHE A 21 20.76 -17.68 -27.81
CA PHE A 21 20.23 -19.04 -27.59
C PHE A 21 19.69 -19.66 -28.90
N TRP A 22 19.07 -18.84 -29.75
CA TRP A 22 18.56 -19.28 -31.06
C TRP A 22 19.66 -19.58 -32.07
N LEU A 23 20.75 -18.81 -32.07
CA LEU A 23 21.85 -18.96 -33.02
C LEU A 23 22.77 -20.17 -32.74
N VAL A 24 22.79 -20.68 -31.51
CA VAL A 24 23.67 -21.79 -31.11
C VAL A 24 22.97 -23.16 -31.20
N GLY A 25 21.67 -23.21 -31.50
CA GLY A 25 20.84 -24.42 -31.45
C GLY A 25 21.02 -25.44 -32.58
N CYS A 26 21.74 -25.14 -33.67
CA CYS A 26 21.66 -25.99 -34.86
C CYS A 26 22.70 -27.12 -35.00
N THR A 27 23.74 -27.26 -34.17
CA THR A 27 24.78 -28.30 -34.41
C THR A 27 25.44 -28.92 -33.16
N ALA A 28 24.89 -28.75 -31.96
CA ALA A 28 25.54 -29.23 -30.74
C ALA A 28 25.13 -30.66 -30.34
N PRO A 29 26.08 -31.54 -29.92
CA PRO A 29 25.76 -32.86 -29.37
C PRO A 29 24.89 -32.75 -28.10
N GLU A 30 24.03 -33.73 -27.83
CA GLU A 30 23.04 -33.72 -26.72
C GLU A 30 23.64 -33.39 -25.33
N THR A 31 24.90 -33.71 -25.10
CA THR A 31 25.63 -33.42 -23.86
C THR A 31 25.82 -31.91 -23.63
N ASP A 32 26.02 -31.14 -24.70
CA ASP A 32 26.22 -29.69 -24.66
C ASP A 32 24.91 -28.93 -24.38
N LEU A 33 23.77 -29.42 -24.92
CA LEU A 33 22.46 -28.80 -24.68
C LEU A 33 22.00 -29.00 -23.22
N ARG A 34 22.20 -30.19 -22.65
CA ARG A 34 21.89 -30.46 -21.24
C ARG A 34 22.73 -29.61 -20.30
N GLN A 35 24.03 -29.46 -20.60
CA GLN A 35 24.94 -28.63 -19.80
C GLN A 35 24.59 -27.14 -19.88
N LYS A 36 24.23 -26.64 -21.07
CA LYS A 36 23.74 -25.27 -21.28
C LYS A 36 22.46 -25.03 -20.48
N LEU A 37 21.47 -25.92 -20.56
CA LEU A 37 20.21 -25.80 -19.81
C LEU A 37 20.43 -25.83 -18.29
N LYS A 38 21.34 -26.67 -17.80
CA LYS A 38 21.74 -26.68 -16.38
C LYS A 38 22.34 -25.34 -15.96
N THR A 39 23.28 -24.82 -16.74
CA THR A 39 23.92 -23.53 -16.48
C THR A 39 22.90 -22.39 -16.48
N THR A 40 21.97 -22.39 -17.45
CA THR A 40 20.87 -21.43 -17.49
C THR A 40 19.99 -21.54 -16.24
N SER A 41 19.59 -22.75 -15.83
CA SER A 41 18.84 -22.97 -14.60
C SER A 41 19.55 -22.39 -13.37
N ASP A 42 20.86 -22.61 -13.23
CA ASP A 42 21.63 -22.08 -12.09
C ASP A 42 21.69 -20.54 -12.11
N VAL A 43 21.85 -19.93 -13.28
CA VAL A 43 21.74 -18.45 -13.44
C VAL A 43 20.36 -17.95 -13.04
N LEU A 44 19.29 -18.66 -13.43
CA LEU A 44 17.91 -18.29 -13.09
C LEU A 44 17.63 -18.41 -11.58
N LYS A 45 18.18 -19.42 -10.90
CA LYS A 45 18.12 -19.54 -9.42
C LYS A 45 18.79 -18.36 -8.72
N ASN A 46 19.93 -17.89 -9.25
CA ASN A 46 20.58 -16.69 -8.74
C ASN A 46 19.71 -15.44 -8.94
N VAL A 47 18.99 -15.34 -10.06
CA VAL A 47 18.02 -14.25 -10.29
C VAL A 47 16.90 -14.29 -9.25
N ILE A 48 16.30 -15.45 -9.01
CA ILE A 48 15.27 -15.65 -7.96
C ILE A 48 15.78 -15.15 -6.60
N THR A 49 16.91 -15.67 -6.16
CA THR A 49 17.53 -15.33 -4.86
C THR A 49 17.81 -13.83 -4.75
N ASN A 50 18.31 -13.21 -5.83
CA ASN A 50 18.59 -11.77 -5.84
C ASN A 50 17.31 -10.94 -5.79
N THR A 51 16.25 -11.33 -6.51
CA THR A 51 14.96 -10.64 -6.48
C THR A 51 14.29 -10.73 -5.11
N GLU A 52 14.35 -11.90 -4.45
CA GLU A 52 13.86 -12.04 -3.08
C GLU A 52 14.61 -11.14 -2.09
N ARG A 53 15.95 -11.09 -2.20
CA ARG A 53 16.78 -10.21 -1.37
C ARG A 53 16.40 -8.75 -1.58
N GLU A 54 16.16 -8.34 -2.83
CA GLU A 54 15.75 -6.98 -3.14
C GLU A 54 14.33 -6.67 -2.63
N ASN A 55 13.39 -7.60 -2.74
CA ASN A 55 12.05 -7.47 -2.16
C ASN A 55 12.09 -7.28 -0.64
N LYS A 56 12.99 -8.00 0.06
CA LYS A 56 13.23 -7.80 1.50
C LYS A 56 13.82 -6.42 1.79
N ARG A 57 14.75 -5.92 0.97
CA ARG A 57 15.33 -4.57 1.10
C ARG A 57 14.27 -3.48 0.93
N VAL A 58 13.46 -3.56 -0.12
CA VAL A 58 12.36 -2.61 -0.39
C VAL A 58 11.34 -2.62 0.77
N MET A 59 11.02 -3.80 1.31
CA MET A 59 10.16 -3.91 2.49
C MET A 59 10.73 -3.20 3.71
N ASN A 60 12.02 -3.43 4.01
CA ASN A 60 12.70 -2.78 5.12
C ASN A 60 12.75 -1.26 4.93
N ALA A 61 13.02 -0.79 3.71
CA ALA A 61 13.00 0.63 3.35
C ALA A 61 11.60 1.24 3.56
N LEU A 62 10.54 0.57 3.13
CA LEU A 62 9.15 0.98 3.37
C LEU A 62 8.84 1.08 4.86
N GLN A 63 9.22 0.07 5.66
CA GLN A 63 9.00 0.07 7.11
C GLN A 63 9.74 1.23 7.79
N LEU A 64 11.00 1.46 7.44
CA LEU A 64 11.79 2.59 7.95
C LEU A 64 11.16 3.93 7.56
N LYS A 65 10.73 4.08 6.30
CA LYS A 65 10.06 5.29 5.80
C LYS A 65 8.78 5.59 6.59
N VAL A 66 7.93 4.58 6.82
CA VAL A 66 6.71 4.72 7.63
C VAL A 66 7.04 5.05 9.09
N LYS A 67 8.06 4.40 9.66
CA LYS A 67 8.54 4.68 11.03
C LYS A 67 9.01 6.13 11.16
N HIS A 68 9.83 6.62 10.23
CA HIS A 68 10.29 8.01 10.21
C HIS A 68 9.16 9.01 9.98
N ALA A 69 8.10 8.63 9.26
CA ALA A 69 6.89 9.42 9.10
C ALA A 69 6.00 9.46 10.37
N GLY A 70 6.34 8.72 11.43
CA GLY A 70 5.57 8.68 12.67
C GLY A 70 4.45 7.64 12.67
N ASN A 71 4.57 6.58 11.86
CA ASN A 71 3.61 5.49 11.73
C ASN A 71 2.17 5.94 11.38
N PRO A 72 1.97 6.76 10.33
CA PRO A 72 0.63 7.16 9.93
C PRO A 72 -0.20 5.92 9.53
N ARG A 73 -1.52 5.95 9.76
CA ARG A 73 -2.45 4.85 9.43
C ARG A 73 -2.30 4.37 7.98
N TYR A 74 -2.14 5.31 7.05
CA TYR A 74 -1.91 4.99 5.63
C TYR A 74 -0.58 4.26 5.40
N GLY A 75 0.50 4.69 6.04
CA GLY A 75 1.79 3.99 5.97
C GLY A 75 1.72 2.57 6.53
N LEU A 76 0.99 2.37 7.62
CA LEU A 76 0.74 1.03 8.17
C LEU A 76 -0.07 0.15 7.22
N GLN A 77 -1.05 0.72 6.50
CA GLN A 77 -1.78 0.01 5.45
C GLN A 77 -0.86 -0.40 4.30
N LEU A 78 0.06 0.46 3.86
CA LEU A 78 1.06 0.10 2.83
C LEU A 78 1.94 -1.07 3.29
N ILE A 79 2.43 -1.06 4.53
CA ILE A 79 3.19 -2.19 5.09
C ILE A 79 2.34 -3.47 5.09
N SER A 80 1.09 -3.38 5.52
CA SER A 80 0.18 -4.54 5.55
C SER A 80 0.00 -5.15 4.16
N ARG A 81 -0.25 -4.31 3.15
CA ARG A 81 -0.38 -4.74 1.75
C ARG A 81 0.91 -5.36 1.22
N ALA A 82 2.06 -4.76 1.52
CA ALA A 82 3.38 -5.30 1.17
C ALA A 82 3.65 -6.67 1.82
N LYS A 83 3.26 -6.87 3.10
CA LYS A 83 3.36 -8.18 3.76
C LYS A 83 2.46 -9.21 3.10
N LEU A 84 1.21 -8.84 2.83
CA LEU A 84 0.25 -9.74 2.19
C LEU A 84 0.76 -10.19 0.81
N LEU A 85 1.32 -9.26 0.03
CA LEU A 85 2.01 -9.56 -1.23
C LEU A 85 3.14 -10.56 -1.03
N GLN A 86 4.10 -10.29 -0.13
CA GLN A 86 5.19 -11.21 0.13
C GLN A 86 4.70 -12.61 0.51
N THR A 87 3.72 -12.71 1.40
CA THR A 87 3.17 -14.00 1.84
C THR A 87 2.54 -14.78 0.69
N LYS A 88 1.69 -14.14 -0.12
CA LYS A 88 1.03 -14.82 -1.25
C LYS A 88 2.03 -15.19 -2.35
N THR A 89 2.97 -14.29 -2.65
CA THR A 89 4.06 -14.56 -3.62
C THR A 89 4.93 -15.72 -3.17
N SER A 90 5.34 -15.77 -1.90
CA SER A 90 6.13 -16.87 -1.33
C SER A 90 5.41 -18.19 -1.47
N ARG A 91 4.14 -18.27 -1.04
CA ARG A 91 3.34 -19.50 -1.15
C ARG A 91 3.24 -20.03 -2.58
N LEU A 92 3.09 -19.13 -3.56
CA LEU A 92 3.05 -19.53 -4.96
C LEU A 92 4.43 -20.00 -5.45
N CYS A 93 5.51 -19.34 -5.04
CA CYS A 93 6.88 -19.79 -5.34
C CYS A 93 7.17 -21.16 -4.72
N ASP A 94 6.79 -21.37 -3.45
CA ASP A 94 6.93 -22.65 -2.75
C ASP A 94 6.16 -23.77 -3.47
N SER A 95 4.96 -23.44 -3.99
CA SER A 95 4.20 -24.37 -4.83
C SER A 95 4.97 -24.71 -6.11
N LEU A 96 5.50 -23.72 -6.84
CA LEU A 96 6.30 -23.96 -8.05
C LEU A 96 7.56 -24.79 -7.75
N ASP A 97 8.19 -24.59 -6.60
CA ASP A 97 9.35 -25.37 -6.14
C ASP A 97 8.96 -26.83 -5.88
N TYR A 98 7.81 -27.05 -5.23
CA TYR A 98 7.24 -28.37 -5.05
C TYR A 98 7.00 -29.05 -6.42
N TRP A 99 6.37 -28.37 -7.37
CA TRP A 99 6.14 -28.90 -8.72
C TRP A 99 7.42 -29.28 -9.44
N ARG A 100 8.47 -28.47 -9.34
CA ARG A 100 9.79 -28.80 -9.90
C ARG A 100 10.41 -30.03 -9.24
N SER A 101 10.19 -30.22 -7.94
CA SER A 101 10.69 -31.40 -7.21
C SER A 101 10.02 -32.71 -7.65
N LEU A 102 8.81 -32.65 -8.22
CA LEU A 102 8.11 -33.83 -8.76
C LEU A 102 8.66 -34.29 -10.12
N VAL A 103 9.41 -33.44 -10.82
CA VAL A 103 9.98 -33.74 -12.15
C VAL A 103 11.50 -33.55 -12.17
N PRO A 104 12.26 -34.33 -11.38
CA PRO A 104 13.72 -34.28 -11.43
C PRO A 104 14.26 -34.60 -12.84
N VAL A 105 15.52 -34.23 -13.08
CA VAL A 105 16.19 -34.58 -14.34
C VAL A 105 16.23 -36.10 -14.48
N GLY A 106 15.68 -36.61 -15.57
CA GLY A 106 15.56 -38.06 -15.82
C GLY A 106 14.15 -38.62 -15.65
N THR A 107 13.18 -37.82 -15.17
CA THR A 107 11.77 -38.23 -15.19
C THR A 107 11.33 -38.52 -16.63
N PRO A 108 10.69 -39.68 -16.90
CA PRO A 108 10.17 -40.02 -18.22
C PRO A 108 9.17 -38.98 -18.73
N ASP A 109 9.25 -38.63 -20.02
CA ASP A 109 8.37 -37.61 -20.61
C ASP A 109 6.88 -37.98 -20.49
N THR A 110 6.54 -39.27 -20.52
CA THR A 110 5.16 -39.75 -20.27
C THR A 110 4.68 -39.36 -18.88
N GLN A 111 5.53 -39.46 -17.85
CA GLN A 111 5.19 -39.09 -16.48
C GLN A 111 5.05 -37.57 -16.33
N VAL A 112 5.91 -36.79 -16.99
CA VAL A 112 5.79 -35.32 -17.03
C VAL A 112 4.44 -34.92 -17.64
N ARG A 113 4.05 -35.53 -18.77
CA ARG A 113 2.77 -35.27 -19.41
C ARG A 113 1.58 -35.63 -18.53
N MET A 114 1.58 -36.83 -17.94
CA MET A 114 0.48 -37.24 -17.05
C MET A 114 0.31 -36.29 -15.87
N LEU A 115 1.43 -35.85 -15.27
CA LEU A 115 1.42 -34.95 -14.13
C LEU A 115 0.85 -33.55 -14.48
N PHE A 116 1.26 -32.95 -15.60
CA PHE A 116 0.85 -31.58 -15.95
C PHE A 116 -0.42 -31.49 -16.79
N LEU A 117 -0.78 -32.52 -17.55
CA LEU A 117 -2.03 -32.54 -18.34
C LEU A 117 -3.20 -33.15 -17.54
N GLY A 118 -2.94 -33.73 -16.36
CA GLY A 118 -3.94 -34.21 -15.42
C GLY A 118 -4.56 -33.12 -14.56
N ASP A 119 -5.41 -33.53 -13.61
CA ASP A 119 -6.15 -32.65 -12.71
C ASP A 119 -5.22 -31.81 -11.81
N GLU A 120 -4.07 -32.36 -11.44
CA GLU A 120 -3.08 -31.67 -10.63
C GLU A 120 -2.50 -30.47 -11.40
N GLY A 121 -2.19 -30.63 -12.69
CA GLY A 121 -1.72 -29.54 -13.53
C GLY A 121 -2.77 -28.43 -13.68
N LYS A 122 -4.05 -28.80 -13.82
CA LYS A 122 -5.17 -27.84 -13.82
C LYS A 122 -5.24 -27.06 -12.50
N ASN A 123 -5.05 -27.75 -11.37
CA ASN A 123 -5.01 -27.11 -10.05
C ASN A 123 -3.87 -26.10 -9.92
N LEU A 124 -2.68 -26.40 -10.45
CA LEU A 124 -1.58 -25.43 -10.53
C LEU A 124 -1.98 -24.18 -11.32
N MET A 125 -2.59 -24.35 -12.48
CA MET A 125 -3.01 -23.21 -13.32
C MET A 125 -4.11 -22.39 -12.68
N ASN A 126 -5.07 -23.03 -12.01
CA ASN A 126 -6.12 -22.34 -11.26
C ASN A 126 -5.55 -21.53 -10.09
N ASN A 127 -4.53 -22.06 -9.40
CA ASN A 127 -3.81 -21.33 -8.36
C ASN A 127 -3.07 -20.11 -8.91
N LEU A 128 -2.39 -20.26 -10.06
CA LEU A 128 -1.73 -19.16 -10.77
C LEU A 128 -2.73 -18.07 -11.17
N LYS A 129 -3.85 -18.46 -11.80
CA LYS A 129 -4.93 -17.56 -12.18
C LYS A 129 -5.48 -16.81 -10.97
N SER A 130 -5.82 -17.53 -9.90
CA SER A 130 -6.36 -16.94 -8.66
C SER A 130 -5.40 -15.93 -8.02
N TYR A 131 -4.09 -16.21 -8.07
CA TYR A 131 -3.08 -15.26 -7.60
C TYR A 131 -3.04 -14.00 -8.47
N ILE A 132 -3.10 -14.14 -9.80
CA ILE A 132 -3.12 -12.99 -10.73
C ILE A 132 -4.40 -12.17 -10.54
N ASP A 133 -5.56 -12.82 -10.43
CA ASP A 133 -6.85 -12.17 -10.20
C ASP A 133 -6.83 -11.37 -8.89
N TRP A 134 -6.28 -11.97 -7.83
CA TRP A 134 -6.08 -11.30 -6.56
C TRP A 134 -5.13 -10.10 -6.69
N LEU A 135 -3.99 -10.23 -7.38
CA LEU A 135 -3.05 -9.13 -7.60
C LEU A 135 -3.71 -7.97 -8.33
N ASN A 136 -4.48 -8.27 -9.38
CA ASN A 136 -5.20 -7.29 -10.18
C ASN A 136 -6.20 -6.54 -9.32
N ALA A 137 -6.98 -7.25 -8.49
CA ALA A 137 -7.99 -6.65 -7.62
C ALA A 137 -7.37 -5.82 -6.48
N GLU A 138 -6.36 -6.37 -5.79
CA GLU A 138 -5.75 -5.76 -4.60
C GLU A 138 -4.95 -4.49 -4.93
N PHE A 139 -4.32 -4.42 -6.11
CA PHE A 139 -3.40 -3.34 -6.49
C PHE A 139 -3.89 -2.49 -7.67
N THR A 140 -5.21 -2.45 -7.90
CA THR A 140 -5.85 -1.61 -8.93
C THR A 140 -5.45 -0.13 -8.83
N ASP A 141 -5.26 0.37 -7.60
CA ASP A 141 -4.90 1.76 -7.28
C ASP A 141 -3.48 2.17 -7.71
N LEU A 142 -2.61 1.21 -8.02
CA LEU A 142 -1.20 1.49 -8.35
C LEU A 142 -0.96 1.83 -9.82
N GLU A 143 -2.03 1.94 -10.63
CA GLU A 143 -2.01 2.24 -12.07
C GLU A 143 -0.88 1.47 -12.78
N LEU A 144 -0.88 0.16 -12.58
CA LEU A 144 0.15 -0.72 -13.11
C LEU A 144 -0.09 -0.92 -14.60
N SER A 145 0.35 0.05 -15.42
CA SER A 145 0.35 0.01 -16.89
C SER A 145 1.05 -1.22 -17.48
N HIS A 146 1.77 -1.99 -16.64
CA HIS A 146 2.59 -3.14 -17.01
C HIS A 146 2.04 -4.49 -16.53
N LEU A 147 0.88 -4.54 -15.85
CA LEU A 147 0.21 -5.82 -15.61
C LEU A 147 -0.06 -6.54 -16.92
N ALA A 148 -0.56 -5.77 -17.90
CA ALA A 148 -0.76 -6.22 -19.27
C ALA A 148 0.54 -6.59 -20.01
N TYR A 149 1.73 -6.27 -19.51
CA TYR A 149 3.00 -6.74 -20.08
C TYR A 149 3.47 -8.03 -19.40
N PHE A 150 3.36 -8.10 -18.07
CA PHE A 150 3.71 -9.30 -17.29
C PHE A 150 2.83 -10.49 -17.65
N THR A 151 1.51 -10.30 -17.69
CA THR A 151 0.56 -11.32 -18.12
C THR A 151 0.63 -11.58 -19.63
N LYS A 152 1.19 -10.65 -20.40
CA LYS A 152 1.48 -10.80 -21.83
C LYS A 152 2.71 -11.64 -22.12
N THR A 153 3.77 -11.48 -21.32
CA THR A 153 5.01 -12.27 -21.40
C THR A 153 4.85 -13.67 -20.82
N MET A 154 3.91 -13.86 -19.89
CA MET A 154 3.52 -15.17 -19.34
C MET A 154 2.52 -15.92 -20.22
N THR A 155 2.03 -15.31 -21.31
CA THR A 155 0.91 -15.82 -22.14
C THR A 155 -0.42 -16.10 -21.40
N LEU A 156 -0.50 -15.89 -20.09
CA LEU A 156 -1.68 -16.18 -19.26
C LEU A 156 -2.88 -15.26 -19.52
N TYR A 157 -2.67 -14.05 -20.06
CA TYR A 157 -3.78 -13.14 -20.43
C TYR A 157 -3.67 -12.52 -21.83
N THR A 158 -2.55 -12.68 -22.55
CA THR A 158 -2.50 -12.18 -23.94
C THR A 158 -3.33 -13.00 -24.90
N TYR A 159 -3.62 -14.25 -24.54
CA TYR A 159 -4.43 -15.11 -25.35
C TYR A 159 -5.69 -15.46 -24.59
N LYS A 160 -6.75 -15.61 -25.37
CA LYS A 160 -8.09 -16.06 -25.04
C LYS A 160 -8.11 -17.53 -24.59
N TYR A 161 -7.02 -18.03 -24.00
CA TYR A 161 -6.78 -19.44 -23.76
C TYR A 161 -7.12 -19.81 -22.31
N GLU A 162 -7.97 -20.81 -22.16
CA GLU A 162 -8.34 -21.43 -20.89
C GLU A 162 -7.11 -22.11 -20.24
N PRO A 163 -7.09 -22.32 -18.91
CA PRO A 163 -6.01 -23.04 -18.22
C PRO A 163 -5.56 -24.32 -18.92
N ASP A 164 -6.51 -25.05 -19.52
CA ASP A 164 -6.29 -26.31 -20.23
C ASP A 164 -5.44 -26.13 -21.51
N GLU A 165 -5.65 -25.05 -22.26
CA GLU A 165 -4.92 -24.81 -23.52
C GLU A 165 -3.46 -24.41 -23.27
N LEU A 166 -3.20 -23.69 -22.18
CA LEU A 166 -1.83 -23.38 -21.75
C LEU A 166 -1.06 -24.62 -21.30
N LEU A 167 -1.74 -25.54 -20.60
CA LEU A 167 -1.14 -26.82 -20.22
C LEU A 167 -0.80 -27.63 -21.46
N LEU A 168 -1.72 -27.74 -22.41
CA LEU A 168 -1.47 -28.42 -23.68
C LEU A 168 -0.29 -27.78 -24.43
N PHE A 169 -0.25 -26.45 -24.54
CA PHE A 169 0.81 -25.75 -25.25
C PHE A 169 2.20 -26.02 -24.66
N HIS A 170 2.32 -25.99 -23.32
CA HIS A 170 3.62 -26.13 -22.67
C HIS A 170 4.02 -27.58 -22.39
N PHE A 171 3.06 -28.49 -22.20
CA PHE A 171 3.35 -29.83 -21.67
C PHE A 171 3.07 -30.98 -22.62
N THR A 172 2.39 -30.80 -23.77
CA THR A 172 2.10 -31.90 -24.71
C THR A 172 3.35 -32.66 -25.13
N ASN A 173 4.48 -31.98 -25.29
CA ASN A 173 5.78 -32.60 -25.64
C ASN A 173 6.88 -32.22 -24.64
N ALA A 174 6.52 -31.89 -23.40
CA ALA A 174 7.51 -31.47 -22.41
C ALA A 174 8.37 -32.64 -21.94
N THR A 175 9.67 -32.41 -21.93
CA THR A 175 10.64 -33.15 -21.12
C THR A 175 10.71 -32.57 -19.71
N ALA A 176 11.29 -33.31 -18.77
CA ALA A 176 11.53 -32.81 -17.41
C ALA A 176 12.34 -31.51 -17.39
N VAL A 177 13.29 -31.35 -18.32
CA VAL A 177 14.14 -30.15 -18.40
C VAL A 177 13.33 -28.94 -18.88
N THR A 178 12.51 -29.11 -19.92
CA THR A 178 11.64 -28.04 -20.44
C THR A 178 10.55 -27.64 -19.45
N ALA A 179 9.97 -28.62 -18.74
CA ALA A 179 8.99 -28.37 -17.67
C ALA A 179 9.60 -27.51 -16.55
N ASN A 180 10.78 -27.91 -16.04
CA ASN A 180 11.48 -27.16 -15.01
C ASN A 180 11.90 -25.76 -15.46
N ALA A 181 12.35 -25.62 -16.72
CA ALA A 181 12.69 -24.32 -17.29
C ALA A 181 11.47 -23.38 -17.32
N TRP A 182 10.32 -23.88 -17.77
CA TRP A 182 9.09 -23.10 -17.79
C TRP A 182 8.60 -22.70 -16.39
N LEU A 183 8.56 -23.64 -15.43
CA LEU A 183 8.21 -23.33 -14.03
C LEU A 183 9.15 -22.28 -13.42
N THR A 184 10.44 -22.35 -13.73
CA THR A 184 11.43 -21.37 -13.28
C THR A 184 11.18 -19.99 -13.91
N GLN A 185 10.85 -19.95 -15.20
CA GLN A 185 10.47 -18.73 -15.89
C GLN A 185 9.21 -18.12 -15.25
N LEU A 186 8.21 -18.95 -14.90
CA LEU A 186 7.03 -18.48 -14.20
C LEU A 186 7.39 -17.82 -12.86
N GLN A 187 8.20 -18.50 -12.04
CA GLN A 187 8.61 -18.02 -10.72
C GLN A 187 9.33 -16.66 -10.81
N ILE A 188 10.26 -16.52 -11.76
CA ILE A 188 10.97 -15.25 -12.00
C ILE A 188 9.99 -14.14 -12.35
N GLY A 189 9.06 -14.41 -13.25
CA GLY A 189 8.06 -13.43 -13.64
C GLY A 189 7.23 -12.96 -12.44
N ILE A 190 6.73 -13.89 -11.62
CA ILE A 190 5.97 -13.60 -10.41
C ILE A 190 6.78 -12.72 -9.44
N LEU A 191 8.05 -13.05 -9.23
CA LEU A 191 8.93 -12.29 -8.33
C LEU A 191 9.25 -10.89 -8.85
N GLN A 192 9.48 -10.74 -10.16
CA GLN A 192 9.70 -9.45 -10.80
C GLN A 192 8.45 -8.57 -10.68
N TYR A 193 7.27 -9.15 -10.89
CA TYR A 193 6.02 -8.43 -10.74
C TYR A 193 5.80 -7.97 -9.29
N ALA A 194 6.00 -8.87 -8.32
CA ALA A 194 5.96 -8.52 -6.90
C ALA A 194 6.95 -7.39 -6.58
N GLN A 195 8.14 -7.38 -7.19
CA GLN A 195 9.12 -6.30 -7.04
C GLN A 195 8.61 -4.96 -7.59
N ILE A 196 7.93 -4.95 -8.74
CA ILE A 196 7.32 -3.74 -9.30
C ILE A 196 6.27 -3.18 -8.35
N VAL A 197 5.37 -4.04 -7.84
CA VAL A 197 4.34 -3.65 -6.87
C VAL A 197 4.98 -3.12 -5.58
N MET A 198 5.96 -3.84 -5.03
CA MET A 198 6.72 -3.42 -3.84
C MET A 198 7.37 -2.05 -4.04
N THR A 199 7.99 -1.81 -5.20
CA THR A 199 8.62 -0.53 -5.53
C THR A 199 7.59 0.60 -5.64
N LYS A 200 6.38 0.30 -6.14
CA LYS A 200 5.28 1.27 -6.20
C LYS A 200 4.73 1.59 -4.81
N LEU A 201 4.58 0.59 -3.94
CA LEU A 201 4.17 0.78 -2.54
C LEU A 201 5.23 1.57 -1.76
N GLU A 202 6.51 1.31 -1.98
CA GLU A 202 7.63 2.04 -1.37
C GLU A 202 7.68 3.49 -1.89
N GLY A 203 7.57 3.67 -3.20
CA GLY A 203 7.54 4.97 -3.88
C GLY A 203 6.27 5.77 -3.61
N ALA A 204 5.23 5.14 -3.07
CA ALA A 204 4.04 5.83 -2.62
C ALA A 204 4.43 6.95 -1.65
N ARG A 205 3.80 8.08 -1.84
CA ARG A 205 4.01 9.25 -1.00
C ARG A 205 3.44 8.94 0.40
N ILE A 206 4.33 8.58 1.32
CA ILE A 206 4.07 8.40 2.78
C ILE A 206 4.32 9.73 3.51
N ASP A 207 4.37 10.81 2.76
CA ASP A 207 4.49 12.12 3.34
C ASP A 207 3.14 12.48 3.97
N SER A 208 3.20 12.97 5.19
CA SER A 208 2.16 13.84 5.73
C SER A 208 1.99 15.13 4.92
N ASN A 209 2.73 15.32 3.81
CA ASN A 209 2.87 16.54 3.01
C ASN A 209 2.13 16.55 1.65
N HIS A 210 1.08 15.74 1.45
CA HIS A 210 -0.06 16.30 0.71
C HIS A 210 -0.77 17.42 1.50
N PHE A 211 -0.28 17.72 2.72
CA PHE A 211 -0.16 19.10 3.22
C PHE A 211 1.04 19.80 2.60
N SER A 212 0.90 20.24 1.35
CA SER A 212 1.68 21.36 0.85
C SER A 212 1.31 22.59 1.68
N ILE A 213 1.91 22.73 2.87
CA ILE A 213 1.76 23.81 3.86
C ILE A 213 0.64 24.80 3.48
N PRO A 214 -0.65 24.49 3.66
CA PRO A 214 -1.46 25.54 4.24
C PRO A 214 -0.95 25.61 5.67
N ARG A 215 -0.48 26.78 6.10
CA ARG A 215 -0.22 27.10 7.51
C ARG A 215 -1.24 26.33 8.34
N PHE A 216 -0.80 25.36 9.18
CA PHE A 216 -1.74 24.57 9.97
C PHE A 216 -2.53 25.55 10.83
N THR A 217 -3.72 25.87 10.37
CA THR A 217 -4.56 26.87 11.01
C THR A 217 -5.52 26.06 11.84
N ILE A 218 -5.58 26.30 13.13
CA ILE A 218 -6.61 25.69 13.94
C ILE A 218 -7.93 26.30 13.49
N GLY A 219 -8.80 25.46 12.95
CA GLY A 219 -10.15 25.83 12.55
C GLY A 219 -11.06 25.80 13.77
N VAL A 220 -11.87 26.83 13.91
CA VAL A 220 -12.93 26.89 14.91
C VAL A 220 -14.23 27.21 14.22
N THR A 221 -15.18 26.28 14.25
CA THR A 221 -16.55 26.51 13.77
C THR A 221 -17.43 26.84 14.97
N ASP A 222 -17.72 28.11 15.18
CA ASP A 222 -18.57 28.59 16.27
C ASP A 222 -19.98 28.87 15.77
N ASN A 223 -21.01 28.45 16.51
CA ASN A 223 -22.39 28.81 16.20
C ASN A 223 -22.71 30.29 16.53
N SER A 224 -21.97 30.88 17.49
CA SER A 224 -21.97 32.32 17.79
C SER A 224 -20.85 32.65 18.79
N PRO A 225 -20.06 33.72 18.58
CA PRO A 225 -19.08 34.18 19.57
C PRO A 225 -19.74 34.88 20.77
N VAL A 226 -21.05 35.13 20.74
CA VAL A 226 -21.82 35.78 21.81
C VAL A 226 -22.86 34.80 22.37
N ILE A 227 -22.82 34.58 23.68
CA ILE A 227 -23.71 33.64 24.40
C ILE A 227 -24.27 34.28 25.67
N LYS A 228 -25.45 33.86 26.13
CA LYS A 228 -26.01 34.36 27.39
C LYS A 228 -25.48 33.58 28.58
N VAL A 229 -25.50 34.17 29.77
CA VAL A 229 -25.23 33.44 31.02
C VAL A 229 -26.16 32.22 31.13
N GLY A 230 -25.57 31.04 31.33
CA GLY A 230 -26.30 29.78 31.45
C GLY A 230 -26.59 29.06 30.12
N GLU A 231 -26.43 29.73 28.96
CA GLU A 231 -26.53 29.07 27.66
C GLU A 231 -25.31 28.20 27.36
N THR A 232 -25.49 27.27 26.44
CA THR A 232 -24.45 26.33 26.01
C THR A 232 -23.71 26.88 24.79
N TYR A 233 -22.41 27.09 24.93
CA TYR A 233 -21.52 27.36 23.81
C TYR A 233 -21.18 26.07 23.08
N ARG A 234 -21.18 26.12 21.74
CA ARG A 234 -20.83 25.00 20.86
C ARG A 234 -19.79 25.46 19.85
N ALA A 235 -18.69 24.72 19.78
CA ALA A 235 -17.61 24.95 18.83
C ALA A 235 -17.08 23.63 18.28
N GLY A 236 -16.53 23.66 17.06
CA GLY A 236 -15.74 22.57 16.52
C GLY A 236 -14.27 22.93 16.54
N LEU A 237 -13.42 22.08 17.11
CA LEU A 237 -11.96 22.21 17.04
C LEU A 237 -11.43 21.23 15.99
N CYS A 238 -10.74 21.74 14.98
CA CYS A 238 -10.14 20.92 13.95
C CYS A 238 -8.82 21.52 13.44
N ILE A 239 -8.06 20.70 12.69
CA ILE A 239 -6.93 21.21 11.91
C ILE A 239 -7.49 21.59 10.54
N ALA A 240 -7.49 22.89 10.21
CA ALA A 240 -7.98 23.37 8.91
C ALA A 240 -7.18 22.74 7.76
N ASN A 241 -7.87 22.45 6.66
CA ASN A 241 -7.38 21.73 5.48
C ASN A 241 -7.02 20.26 5.69
N VAL A 242 -7.02 19.71 6.91
CA VAL A 242 -6.75 18.30 7.16
C VAL A 242 -8.04 17.50 7.32
N VAL A 243 -8.35 16.66 6.32
CA VAL A 243 -9.19 15.47 6.49
C VAL A 243 -8.37 14.46 7.32
N SER A 244 -8.25 14.73 8.62
CA SER A 244 -7.19 14.17 9.47
C SER A 244 -7.34 12.67 9.72
N ARG A 245 -6.64 11.87 8.91
CA ARG A 245 -6.22 10.49 9.22
C ARG A 245 -5.09 10.44 10.26
N ALA A 246 -4.67 11.57 10.83
CA ALA A 246 -3.52 11.68 11.73
C ALA A 246 -3.84 11.34 13.20
N SER A 247 -5.08 10.92 13.51
CA SER A 247 -5.54 10.55 14.85
C SER A 247 -5.05 11.50 15.96
N PRO A 248 -5.35 12.81 15.87
CA PRO A 248 -4.80 13.80 16.80
C PRO A 248 -5.41 13.63 18.20
N LYS A 249 -4.63 13.98 19.22
CA LYS A 249 -5.12 14.17 20.59
C LYS A 249 -5.52 15.63 20.75
N MET A 250 -6.71 15.89 21.29
CA MET A 250 -7.19 17.25 21.51
C MET A 250 -7.52 17.48 22.98
N ILE A 251 -7.20 18.68 23.46
CA ILE A 251 -7.44 19.11 24.84
C ILE A 251 -8.25 20.42 24.80
N PHE A 252 -9.27 20.51 25.65
CA PHE A 252 -10.07 21.71 25.90
C PHE A 252 -9.96 22.10 27.36
N ASN A 253 -9.51 23.33 27.65
CA ASN A 253 -9.32 23.86 29.00
C ASN A 253 -8.58 22.90 29.96
N GLY A 254 -7.57 22.18 29.45
CA GLY A 254 -6.78 21.20 30.21
C GLY A 254 -7.36 19.79 30.27
N SER A 255 -8.58 19.56 29.78
CA SER A 255 -9.22 18.23 29.74
C SER A 255 -9.19 17.62 28.34
N PRO A 256 -8.87 16.32 28.17
CA PRO A 256 -8.97 15.63 26.89
C PRO A 256 -10.39 15.66 26.32
N VAL A 257 -10.53 15.76 25.00
CA VAL A 257 -11.84 15.69 24.31
C VAL A 257 -11.84 14.59 23.26
N ALA A 258 -13.00 13.95 23.08
CA ALA A 258 -13.19 12.92 22.07
C ALA A 258 -13.05 13.51 20.65
N VAL A 259 -12.32 12.80 19.80
CA VAL A 259 -12.06 13.21 18.42
C VAL A 259 -12.72 12.20 17.48
N SER A 260 -13.63 12.69 16.64
CA SER A 260 -14.27 11.91 15.58
C SER A 260 -13.94 12.54 14.23
N SER A 261 -13.42 11.74 13.30
CA SER A 261 -13.06 12.20 11.95
C SER A 261 -12.14 13.44 11.94
N GLY A 262 -11.21 13.51 12.90
CA GLY A 262 -10.26 14.63 13.00
C GLY A 262 -10.84 15.93 13.56
N LYS A 263 -12.07 15.90 14.10
CA LYS A 263 -12.75 17.03 14.72
C LYS A 263 -13.12 16.70 16.17
N ALA A 264 -12.94 17.64 17.07
CA ALA A 264 -13.50 17.57 18.42
C ALA A 264 -14.69 18.53 18.54
N HIS A 265 -15.77 18.06 19.16
CA HIS A 265 -16.92 18.90 19.49
C HIS A 265 -16.75 19.45 20.89
N ILE A 266 -16.65 20.77 21.00
CA ILE A 266 -16.53 21.49 22.25
C ILE A 266 -17.91 21.97 22.66
N VAL A 267 -18.35 21.59 23.85
CA VAL A 267 -19.64 21.98 24.43
C VAL A 267 -19.43 22.36 25.89
N PHE A 268 -19.80 23.57 26.29
CA PHE A 268 -19.75 24.01 27.68
C PHE A 268 -20.80 25.08 28.00
N LYS A 269 -21.22 25.18 29.26
CA LYS A 269 -22.14 26.22 29.73
C LYS A 269 -21.39 27.53 30.04
N ALA A 270 -21.95 28.65 29.61
CA ALA A 270 -21.42 29.97 29.92
C ALA A 270 -21.45 30.23 31.43
N ARG A 271 -20.27 30.50 32.01
CA ARG A 271 -20.13 30.83 33.43
C ARG A 271 -20.80 32.17 33.76
N THR A 272 -21.32 32.28 34.97
CA THR A 272 -21.92 33.51 35.51
C THR A 272 -20.91 34.65 35.55
N ILE A 273 -21.38 35.87 35.23
CA ILE A 273 -20.58 37.09 35.37
C ILE A 273 -20.40 37.38 36.88
N PRO A 274 -19.16 37.54 37.39
CA PRO A 274 -18.94 37.82 38.80
C PRO A 274 -19.64 39.10 39.25
N SER A 275 -20.10 39.13 40.51
CA SER A 275 -20.73 40.31 41.11
C SER A 275 -19.80 41.53 41.18
N SER A 276 -18.48 41.31 41.12
CA SER A 276 -17.47 42.38 41.07
C SER A 276 -17.47 43.17 39.76
N VAL A 277 -18.07 42.65 38.70
CA VAL A 277 -18.23 43.39 37.44
C VAL A 277 -19.42 44.34 37.59
N PRO A 278 -19.24 45.67 37.42
CA PRO A 278 -20.31 46.65 37.56
C PRO A 278 -21.57 46.29 36.77
N THR A 279 -22.73 46.60 37.34
CA THR A 279 -24.05 46.26 36.76
C THR A 279 -24.30 46.93 35.41
N HIS A 280 -23.69 48.09 35.14
CA HIS A 280 -23.75 48.76 33.84
C HIS A 280 -22.96 48.03 32.74
N ILE A 281 -22.05 47.11 33.10
CA ILE A 281 -21.32 46.28 32.13
C ILE A 281 -22.16 45.05 31.79
N ASN A 282 -22.69 45.11 30.59
CA ASN A 282 -23.68 44.19 30.04
C ASN A 282 -23.07 43.01 29.25
N LYS A 283 -21.78 43.11 28.92
CA LYS A 283 -21.04 42.13 28.12
C LYS A 283 -19.64 41.91 28.71
N VAL A 284 -19.24 40.65 28.85
CA VAL A 284 -17.92 40.27 29.37
C VAL A 284 -17.25 39.29 28.41
N THR A 285 -16.08 39.66 27.90
CA THR A 285 -15.25 38.77 27.07
C THR A 285 -14.49 37.78 27.95
N ARG A 286 -14.57 36.51 27.59
CA ARG A 286 -13.84 35.40 28.20
C ARG A 286 -13.07 34.63 27.14
N TYR A 287 -12.23 33.71 27.58
CA TYR A 287 -11.44 32.88 26.69
C TYR A 287 -11.57 31.41 27.06
N TRP A 288 -11.56 30.56 26.04
CA TRP A 288 -11.26 29.14 26.22
C TRP A 288 -9.94 28.81 25.52
N LYS A 289 -9.27 27.78 26.02
CA LYS A 289 -7.99 27.29 25.49
C LYS A 289 -8.19 25.91 24.89
N GLY A 290 -7.62 25.69 23.72
CA GLY A 290 -7.54 24.38 23.08
C GLY A 290 -6.10 24.04 22.73
N SER A 291 -5.79 22.74 22.66
CA SER A 291 -4.57 22.28 22.00
C SER A 291 -4.85 21.03 21.16
N ILE A 292 -4.08 20.90 20.09
CA ILE A 292 -4.11 19.74 19.19
C ILE A 292 -2.69 19.20 19.10
N THR A 293 -2.49 17.95 19.54
CA THR A 293 -1.21 17.25 19.46
C THR A 293 -1.30 16.14 18.43
N PHE A 294 -0.34 16.09 17.51
CA PHE A 294 -0.24 15.05 16.48
C PHE A 294 1.22 14.74 16.15
N LYS A 295 1.48 13.55 15.60
CA LYS A 295 2.82 13.17 15.12
C LYS A 295 3.09 13.84 13.77
N SER A 296 4.18 14.60 13.69
CA SER A 296 4.71 15.17 12.45
C SER A 296 6.19 14.83 12.36
N LYS A 297 6.61 14.16 11.27
CA LYS A 297 8.00 13.72 11.06
C LYS A 297 8.58 12.95 12.26
N GLY A 298 7.76 12.07 12.85
CA GLY A 298 8.13 11.26 14.02
C GLY A 298 8.13 12.02 15.37
N ARG A 299 7.92 13.34 15.39
CA ARG A 299 7.90 14.15 16.60
C ARG A 299 6.48 14.55 16.97
N ASP A 300 6.18 14.65 18.25
CA ASP A 300 4.91 15.24 18.70
C ASP A 300 4.94 16.74 18.45
N THR A 301 3.94 17.23 17.73
CA THR A 301 3.72 18.65 17.44
C THR A 301 2.43 19.06 18.09
N THR A 302 2.50 20.09 18.95
CA THR A 302 1.33 20.63 19.63
C THR A 302 1.05 22.04 19.15
N LEU A 303 -0.15 22.27 18.64
CA LEU A 303 -0.65 23.59 18.30
C LEU A 303 -1.60 24.06 19.40
N TYR A 304 -1.49 25.33 19.79
CA TYR A 304 -2.30 25.94 20.83
C TYR A 304 -3.24 26.98 20.24
N ILE A 305 -4.44 27.07 20.79
CA ILE A 305 -5.40 28.12 20.46
C ILE A 305 -6.01 28.73 21.72
N LYS A 306 -6.21 30.04 21.68
CA LYS A 306 -6.98 30.79 22.67
C LYS A 306 -8.07 31.55 21.91
N LYS A 307 -9.33 31.23 22.17
CA LYS A 307 -10.48 31.85 21.48
C LYS A 307 -11.30 32.70 22.44
N PRO A 308 -11.58 33.96 22.09
CA PRO A 308 -12.49 34.79 22.85
C PRO A 308 -13.95 34.37 22.61
N TYR A 309 -14.79 34.54 23.62
CA TYR A 309 -16.24 34.50 23.52
C TYR A 309 -16.84 35.54 24.48
N THR A 310 -17.99 36.10 24.13
CA THR A 310 -18.64 37.16 24.90
C THR A 310 -19.85 36.60 25.64
N VAL A 311 -19.91 36.85 26.95
CA VAL A 311 -21.04 36.49 27.81
C VAL A 311 -21.90 37.71 28.08
N LEU A 312 -23.19 37.64 27.75
CA LEU A 312 -24.17 38.69 28.04
C LEU A 312 -24.85 38.49 29.39
N ARG A 313 -24.99 39.57 30.16
CA ARG A 313 -25.78 39.57 31.40
C ARG A 313 -27.27 39.38 31.07
N LYS A 314 -28.01 38.70 31.95
CA LYS A 314 -29.45 38.44 31.74
C LYS A 314 -30.30 39.71 31.61
N SER A 315 -29.91 40.80 32.29
CA SER A 315 -30.64 42.07 32.37
C SER A 315 -30.73 42.86 31.06
N VAL A 316 -29.97 42.47 30.04
CA VAL A 316 -29.79 43.24 28.78
C VAL A 316 -30.80 42.83 27.72
N TYR A 317 -31.61 41.80 27.98
CA TYR A 317 -32.45 41.18 26.97
C TYR A 317 -33.93 41.23 27.36
N LYS A 318 -34.74 41.85 26.49
CA LYS A 318 -36.19 41.64 26.45
C LYS A 318 -36.43 40.45 25.50
N PRO A 319 -37.00 39.31 25.95
CA PRO A 319 -37.34 38.24 25.04
C PRO A 319 -38.36 38.74 24.03
N GLN A 320 -38.01 38.69 22.74
CA GLN A 320 -39.05 38.70 21.71
C GLN A 320 -39.76 37.35 21.82
N ASN A 321 -40.94 37.38 22.43
CA ASN A 321 -41.87 36.26 22.40
C ASN A 321 -42.31 36.08 20.94
N HIS A 322 -41.65 35.19 20.21
CA HIS A 322 -42.29 34.59 19.04
C HIS A 322 -43.32 33.60 19.59
N LYS A 323 -44.58 34.06 19.61
CA LYS A 323 -45.75 33.18 19.59
C LYS A 323 -45.82 32.51 18.21
#